data_AF-A0A380FNF8-F1
#
_entry.id   AF-A0A380FNF8-F1
#
_cell.length_a   1.000
_cell.length_b   1.000
_cell.length_c   1.000
_cell.angle_alpha   90.00
_cell.angle_beta   90.00
_cell.angle_gamma   90.00
#
_symmetry.space_group_name_H-M   'P 1'
#
loop_
_entity.id
_entity.type
_entity.pdbx_description
1 polymer ?
#
loop_
_entity_poly.entity_id
_entity_poly.type
_entity_poly.pdbx_seq_one_letter_code
_entity_poly.pdbx_strand_id
1 'polypeptide(L)' 'MDIRVTSKGKAAHSSMPHLGFNAIKPLIKFVYTVDEGFKDFTQTNSLLGPPILNATIFKGGNQVNSFT' A
#
# COMPACT_ATOMS: atom_id res chain seq x y z
N MET A 1 2.01 -17.21 0.48
CA MET A 1 3.22 -16.45 0.15
C MET A 1 3.11 -15.11 0.84
N ASP A 2 4.18 -14.63 1.45
CA ASP A 2 4.19 -13.33 2.11
C ASP A 2 4.91 -12.29 1.25
N ILE A 3 4.31 -11.11 1.12
CA ILE A 3 4.85 -9.99 0.34
C ILE A 3 5.01 -8.78 1.26
N ARG A 4 6.17 -8.12 1.17
CA ARG A 4 6.42 -6.84 1.84
C ARG A 4 6.64 -5.75 0.81
N VAL A 5 5.80 -4.72 0.85
CA VAL A 5 5.91 -3.53 -0.02
C VAL A 5 6.34 -2.34 0.82
N THR A 6 7.33 -1.60 0.33
CA THR A 6 7.84 -0.39 0.98
C THR A 6 7.75 0.77 0.02
N SER A 7 7.04 1.82 0.42
CA SER A 7 7.04 3.10 -0.26
C SER A 7 8.03 4.04 0.43
N LYS A 8 8.85 4.77 -0.34
CA LYS A 8 9.81 5.76 0.16
C LYS A 8 9.40 7.14 -0.29
N GLY A 9 9.29 8.07 0.66
CA GLY A 9 8.94 9.44 0.42
C GLY A 9 10.13 10.38 0.56
N LYS A 10 9.81 11.67 0.66
CA LYS A 10 10.76 12.75 0.94
C LYS A 10 10.21 13.58 2.08
N ALA A 11 11.02 13.73 3.12
CA ALA A 11 10.69 14.47 4.32
C ALA A 11 10.27 15.91 4.01
N ALA A 12 9.17 16.37 4.58
CA ALA A 12 8.83 17.79 4.64
C ALA A 12 7.86 18.10 5.79
N HIS A 13 7.80 19.38 6.15
CA HIS A 13 6.83 19.89 7.09
C HIS A 13 5.42 19.80 6.51
N SER A 14 4.43 19.40 7.32
CA SER A 14 3.06 19.15 6.83
C SER A 14 2.40 20.40 6.23
N SER A 15 2.79 21.61 6.64
CA SER A 15 2.32 22.87 6.04
C SER A 15 2.99 23.22 4.69
N MET A 16 4.06 22.53 4.31
CA MET A 16 4.79 22.74 3.06
C MET A 16 4.88 21.45 2.24
N PRO A 17 3.73 20.85 1.85
CA PRO A 17 3.71 19.50 1.30
C PRO A 17 4.44 19.37 -0.05
N HIS A 18 4.54 20.46 -0.80
CA HIS A 18 5.20 20.53 -2.11
C HIS A 18 6.73 20.37 -2.03
N LEU A 19 7.34 20.53 -0.84
CA LEU A 19 8.78 20.33 -0.64
C LEU A 19 9.17 18.86 -0.47
N GLY A 20 8.20 17.99 -0.22
CA GLY A 20 8.40 16.57 0.04
C GLY A 20 7.54 15.65 -0.83
N PHE A 21 7.55 14.37 -0.47
CA PHE A 21 6.67 13.36 -1.05
C PHE A 21 6.18 12.43 0.07
N ASN A 22 4.85 12.32 0.24
CA ASN A 22 4.26 11.49 1.28
C ASN A 22 4.22 10.03 0.82
N ALA A 23 4.99 9.14 1.45
CA ALA A 23 5.09 7.73 1.07
C ALA A 23 3.80 6.94 1.30
N ILE A 24 2.91 7.41 2.18
CA ILE A 24 1.65 6.72 2.51
C ILE A 24 0.72 6.73 1.30
N LYS A 25 0.66 7.84 0.54
CA LYS A 25 -0.24 7.99 -0.62
C LYS A 25 -0.06 6.88 -1.68
N PRO A 26 1.14 6.65 -2.24
CA PRO A 26 1.33 5.56 -3.19
C PRO A 26 1.18 4.17 -2.56
N LEU A 27 1.42 4.00 -1.24
CA LEU A 27 1.20 2.72 -0.57
C LEU A 27 -0.29 2.38 -0.46
N ILE A 28 -1.14 3.36 -0.12
CA ILE A 28 -2.61 3.20 -0.15
C ILE A 28 -3.07 2.89 -1.57
N LYS A 29 -2.56 3.64 -2.56
CA LYS A 29 -2.90 3.40 -3.98
C LYS A 29 -2.52 1.98 -4.40
N PHE A 30 -1.36 1.48 -3.98
CA PHE A 30 -0.94 0.11 -4.26
C PHE A 30 -1.93 -0.92 -3.71
N VAL A 31 -2.28 -0.83 -2.42
CA VAL A 31 -3.23 -1.78 -1.79
C VAL A 31 -4.56 -1.77 -2.54
N TYR A 32 -5.13 -0.58 -2.77
CA TYR A 32 -6.40 -0.46 -3.50
C TYR A 32 -6.33 -1.01 -4.93
N THR A 33 -5.25 -0.72 -5.66
CA THR A 33 -5.10 -1.18 -7.05
C THR A 33 -4.98 -2.70 -7.12
N VAL A 34 -4.27 -3.31 -6.16
CA VAL A 34 -4.12 -4.76 -6.11
C VAL A 34 -5.45 -5.42 -5.73
N ASP A 35 -6.18 -4.88 -4.75
CA ASP A 35 -7.49 -5.41 -4.36
C ASP A 35 -8.50 -5.35 -5.51
N GLU A 36 -8.59 -4.22 -6.22
CA GLU A 36 -9.45 -4.12 -7.41
C GLU A 36 -9.02 -5.09 -8.51
N GLY A 37 -7.72 -5.16 -8.82
CA GLY A 37 -7.21 -6.07 -9.85
C GLY A 37 -7.42 -7.55 -9.52
N PHE A 38 -7.46 -7.91 -8.23
CA PHE A 38 -7.72 -9.28 -7.81
C PHE A 38 -9.19 -9.70 -7.96
N LYS A 39 -10.14 -8.75 -8.03
CA LYS A 39 -11.56 -9.07 -8.29
C LYS A 39 -11.76 -9.65 -9.69
N ASP A 40 -10.93 -9.23 -10.64
CA ASP A 40 -10.97 -9.71 -12.02
C ASP A 40 -10.24 -11.07 -12.17
N PHE A 41 -9.56 -11.56 -11.12
CA PHE A 41 -8.88 -12.84 -11.15
C PHE A 41 -9.86 -13.99 -10.89
N THR A 42 -10.26 -14.69 -11.95
CA THR A 42 -11.27 -15.75 -11.89
C THR A 42 -10.72 -17.17 -11.89
N GLN A 43 -9.39 -17.35 -11.96
CA GLN A 43 -8.81 -18.69 -11.96
C GLN A 43 -8.94 -19.32 -10.57
N THR A 44 -9.28 -20.60 -10.56
CA THR A 44 -9.45 -21.37 -9.33
C THR A 44 -8.72 -22.69 -9.45
N ASN A 45 -8.17 -23.16 -8.32
CA ASN A 45 -7.56 -24.48 -8.23
C ASN A 45 -8.56 -25.48 -7.63
N SER A 46 -8.62 -26.70 -8.16
CA SER A 46 -9.60 -27.71 -7.74
C SER A 46 -9.43 -28.18 -6.28
N LEU A 47 -8.24 -28.05 -5.70
CA LEU A 47 -7.94 -28.44 -4.33
C LEU A 47 -7.90 -27.23 -3.38
N LEU A 48 -7.35 -26.10 -3.83
CA LEU A 48 -7.10 -24.92 -3.00
C LEU A 48 -8.16 -23.83 -3.10
N GLY A 49 -9.06 -23.92 -4.09
CA GLY A 49 -10.05 -22.90 -4.38
C GLY A 49 -9.46 -21.65 -5.07
N PRO A 50 -10.17 -20.51 -5.01
CA PRO A 50 -9.69 -19.25 -5.58
C PRO A 50 -8.54 -18.69 -4.73
N PRO A 51 -7.58 -17.97 -5.34
CA PRO A 51 -6.57 -17.28 -4.56
C PRO A 51 -7.17 -16.12 -3.78
N ILE A 52 -6.58 -15.84 -2.63
CA ILE A 52 -6.99 -14.75 -1.74
C ILE A 52 -5.77 -13.86 -1.52
N LEU A 53 -5.96 -12.54 -1.61
CA LEU A 53 -4.97 -11.54 -1.28
C LEU A 53 -5.48 -10.69 -0.11
N ASN A 54 -4.64 -10.46 0.89
CA ASN A 54 -4.99 -9.67 2.06
C ASN A 54 -3.81 -8.79 2.50
N ALA A 55 -4.07 -7.51 2.73
CA ALA A 55 -3.14 -6.61 3.40
C ALA A 55 -3.36 -6.67 4.93
N THR A 56 -2.52 -7.42 5.65
CA THR A 56 -2.71 -7.68 7.08
C THR A 56 -1.88 -6.79 8.00
N ILE A 57 -0.83 -6.15 7.49
CA ILE A 57 0.04 -5.23 8.23
C ILE A 57 0.24 -3.96 7.42
N PHE A 58 -0.13 -2.82 7.99
CA PHE A 58 0.10 -1.49 7.41
C PHE A 58 0.84 -0.61 8.43
N LYS A 59 1.98 -0.05 8.03
CA LYS A 59 2.81 0.83 8.86
C LYS A 59 3.22 2.06 8.05
N GLY A 60 3.06 3.25 8.62
CA GLY A 60 3.46 4.51 7.98
C GLY A 60 3.41 5.69 8.94
N GLY A 61 4.18 6.74 8.61
CA GLY A 61 4.30 7.95 9.43
C GLY A 61 5.26 7.80 10.61
N ASN A 62 5.67 8.94 11.17
CA ASN A 62 6.55 9.00 12.35
C ASN A 62 6.18 10.14 13.31
N GLN A 63 5.79 11.31 12.79
CA GLN A 63 5.30 12.45 13.58
C GLN A 63 4.15 13.14 12.84
N VAL A 64 3.16 13.67 13.58
CA VAL A 64 1.91 14.23 13.01
C VAL A 64 2.10 15.45 12.09
N ASN A 65 3.19 16.21 12.28
CA ASN A 65 3.51 17.41 11.51
C ASN A 65 4.58 17.18 10.43
N SER A 66 4.91 15.92 10.15
CA SER A 66 5.89 15.54 9.13
C SER A 66 5.37 14.37 8.31
N PHE A 67 5.82 14.28 7.06
CA PHE A 67 5.63 13.08 6.26
C PHE A 67 6.95 12.71 5.61
N THR A 68 7.16 11.41 5.41
CA THR A 68 8.34 10.79 4.77
C THR A 68 7.88 9.64 3.89
#